data_AF-A0A399JDX2-F1
#
_entry.id   AF-A0A399JDX2-F1
#
_cell.length_a   1.000
_cell.length_b   1.000
_cell.length_c   1.000
_cell.angle_alpha   90.00
_cell.angle_beta   90.00
_cell.angle_gamma   90.00
#
_symmetry.space_group_name_H-M   'P 1'
#
loop_
_entity.id
_entity.type
_entity.pdbx_description
1 polymer ?
#
loop_
_entity_poly.entity_id
_entity_poly.type
_entity_poly.pdbx_seq_one_letter_code
_entity_poly.pdbx_strand_id
1 'polypeptide(L)'
;MSESTHIENAGSCIATAQAISAPGRIRWMMRTPSAVSSDSGWRFYADEDDEENVAHTTNMRVVDFNQVVDLEPIVASVYDQPVGSDFELVTGEDGQRRIIDTTTGRPVGEPAEAAVAPEATVPAAEPAAAVSQAPEAGQASSGTDSAAQGGWNAQAAPAAPANDPAADDAAVTASAAWLRPAVQAVMADPSPAQRGSMLSEFFGATVLVPARGGAPLGFAHQGGLVIPAHTSRAGLVAWQARLGQPEGETLAINGDELLRNAFEAQDASAVVLDPIEAGMEIRADDPQLGSLARNGKLKSLVRSGDRQAVLNYLVSDGAYGVYLYRAQPGQQAFPLLVTRQGGGEREFALFSSALEVFRYQGDGSAAQVGLDWVRANLAEDMYLCVDPGAAGGFTEFSPAELAAAGFRTA
;
A
#
# COMPACT_ATOMS: atom_id res chain seq x y z
N MET A 1 -31.99 -29.60 -16.30
CA MET A 1 -31.18 -28.39 -16.55
C MET A 1 -31.82 -27.31 -15.71
N SER A 2 -31.33 -27.12 -14.48
CA SER A 2 -31.85 -26.08 -13.59
C SER A 2 -31.33 -24.74 -14.12
N GLU A 3 -32.21 -23.75 -14.28
CA GLU A 3 -31.83 -22.39 -14.66
C GLU A 3 -30.76 -21.87 -13.68
N SER A 4 -29.61 -21.42 -14.20
CA SER A 4 -28.59 -20.75 -13.37
C SER A 4 -29.15 -19.40 -12.96
N THR A 5 -29.40 -19.23 -11.66
CA THR A 5 -29.78 -17.93 -11.09
C THR A 5 -28.61 -16.97 -11.28
N HIS A 6 -28.70 -16.06 -12.24
CA HIS A 6 -27.67 -15.05 -12.50
C HIS A 6 -28.05 -13.73 -11.84
N ILE A 7 -27.12 -13.13 -11.09
CA ILE A 7 -27.29 -11.87 -10.39
C ILE A 7 -26.58 -10.77 -11.19
N GLU A 8 -27.33 -9.76 -11.64
CA GLU A 8 -26.76 -8.61 -12.35
C GLU A 8 -25.88 -7.77 -11.42
N ASN A 9 -24.68 -7.41 -11.90
CA ASN A 9 -23.70 -6.63 -11.14
C ASN A 9 -23.36 -7.26 -9.77
N ALA A 10 -23.25 -8.58 -9.70
CA ALA A 10 -23.02 -9.31 -8.46
C ALA A 10 -21.70 -8.95 -7.74
N GLY A 11 -20.78 -8.31 -8.45
CA GLY A 11 -19.46 -7.99 -7.94
C GLY A 11 -18.60 -9.24 -7.69
N SER A 12 -17.38 -9.01 -7.22
CA SER A 12 -16.44 -10.05 -6.86
C SER A 12 -16.57 -10.42 -5.39
N CYS A 13 -16.39 -11.69 -5.07
CA CYS A 13 -16.25 -12.20 -3.70
C CYS A 13 -14.86 -12.84 -3.53
N ILE A 14 -14.49 -13.15 -2.29
CA ILE A 14 -13.28 -13.92 -2.00
C ILE A 14 -13.68 -15.33 -1.60
N ALA A 15 -13.04 -16.33 -2.16
CA ALA A 15 -13.27 -17.73 -1.79
C ALA A 15 -11.93 -18.44 -1.62
N THR A 16 -11.85 -19.46 -0.76
CA THR A 16 -10.66 -20.31 -0.77
C THR A 16 -10.59 -21.13 -2.07
N ALA A 17 -9.38 -21.44 -2.51
CA ALA A 17 -9.14 -22.30 -3.66
C ALA A 17 -9.79 -23.68 -3.46
N GLN A 18 -9.86 -24.15 -2.20
CA GLN A 18 -10.59 -25.37 -1.86
C GLN A 18 -12.09 -25.21 -2.09
N ALA A 19 -12.71 -24.15 -1.59
CA ALA A 19 -14.15 -23.89 -1.70
C ALA A 19 -14.63 -23.88 -3.16
N ILE A 20 -13.83 -23.35 -4.09
CA ILE A 20 -14.19 -23.24 -5.51
C ILE A 20 -13.58 -24.33 -6.41
N SER A 21 -12.86 -25.31 -5.85
CA SER A 21 -12.19 -26.33 -6.66
C SER A 21 -13.15 -27.33 -7.31
N ALA A 22 -14.34 -27.53 -6.73
CA ALA A 22 -15.38 -28.40 -7.25
C ALA A 22 -16.75 -28.05 -6.63
N PRO A 23 -17.88 -28.41 -7.28
CA PRO A 23 -19.20 -28.30 -6.68
C PRO A 23 -19.26 -29.00 -5.32
N GLY A 24 -20.00 -28.41 -4.39
CA GLY A 24 -20.32 -29.02 -3.11
C GLY A 24 -19.29 -28.84 -1.99
N ARG A 25 -18.19 -28.11 -2.23
CA ARG A 25 -17.12 -27.90 -1.25
C ARG A 25 -17.33 -26.73 -0.30
N ILE A 26 -18.17 -25.76 -0.66
CA ILE A 26 -18.47 -24.61 0.20
C ILE A 26 -19.19 -25.08 1.46
N ARG A 27 -18.69 -24.63 2.62
CA ARG A 27 -19.28 -24.86 3.93
C ARG A 27 -19.63 -23.56 4.63
N TRP A 28 -18.71 -22.60 4.66
CA TRP A 28 -18.88 -21.37 5.43
C TRP A 28 -19.01 -20.16 4.51
N MET A 29 -19.91 -19.24 4.85
CA MET A 29 -20.19 -18.04 4.08
C MET A 29 -20.36 -16.87 5.04
N MET A 30 -19.56 -15.83 4.87
CA MET A 30 -19.63 -14.65 5.71
C MET A 30 -19.60 -13.37 4.88
N ARG A 31 -20.28 -12.33 5.36
CA ARG A 31 -20.30 -11.03 4.69
C ARG A 31 -19.57 -9.97 5.51
N THR A 32 -18.45 -9.49 4.99
CA THR A 32 -17.68 -8.37 5.56
C THR A 32 -18.00 -7.06 4.83
N PRO A 33 -17.67 -5.89 5.40
CA PRO A 33 -17.70 -4.64 4.64
C PRO A 33 -16.89 -4.77 3.34
N SER A 34 -17.42 -4.27 2.23
CA SER A 34 -16.75 -4.26 0.94
C SER A 34 -15.43 -3.47 1.00
N ALA A 35 -14.35 -4.05 0.51
CA ALA A 35 -13.05 -3.40 0.46
C ALA A 35 -12.95 -2.36 -0.67
N VAL A 36 -13.69 -2.59 -1.77
CA VAL A 36 -13.77 -1.72 -2.95
C VAL A 36 -15.19 -1.77 -3.54
N SER A 37 -15.51 -0.86 -4.46
CA SER A 37 -16.84 -0.79 -5.10
C SER A 37 -17.26 -2.04 -5.87
N SER A 38 -16.30 -2.84 -6.36
CA SER A 38 -16.54 -4.10 -7.04
C SER A 38 -16.60 -5.31 -6.10
N ASP A 39 -16.33 -5.15 -4.80
CA ASP A 39 -16.37 -6.23 -3.82
C ASP A 39 -17.77 -6.37 -3.24
N SER A 40 -18.40 -7.54 -3.40
CA SER A 40 -19.73 -7.84 -2.86
C SER A 40 -19.76 -7.96 -1.33
N GLY A 41 -18.58 -8.10 -0.72
CA GLY A 41 -18.38 -8.34 0.71
C GLY A 41 -18.43 -9.81 1.09
N TRP A 42 -18.79 -10.72 0.16
CA TRP A 42 -18.94 -12.15 0.44
C TRP A 42 -17.60 -12.88 0.51
N ARG A 43 -17.49 -13.79 1.48
CA ARG A 43 -16.34 -14.67 1.70
C ARG A 43 -16.81 -16.13 1.81
N PHE A 44 -16.16 -17.04 1.09
CA PHE A 44 -16.54 -18.46 1.01
C PHE A 44 -15.39 -19.38 1.41
N TYR A 45 -15.67 -20.36 2.27
CA TYR A 45 -14.68 -21.33 2.75
C TYR A 45 -15.21 -22.75 2.63
N ALA A 46 -14.28 -23.70 2.46
CA ALA A 46 -14.54 -25.13 2.52
C ALA A 46 -14.61 -25.62 3.97
N ASP A 47 -15.12 -26.84 4.16
CA ASP A 47 -15.19 -27.47 5.48
C ASP A 47 -13.79 -27.78 6.03
N GLU A 48 -12.85 -28.13 5.14
CA GLU A 48 -11.48 -28.50 5.51
C GLU A 48 -10.53 -27.30 5.64
N ASP A 49 -11.01 -26.06 5.46
CA ASP A 49 -10.17 -24.88 5.61
C ASP A 49 -9.97 -24.56 7.11
N ASP A 50 -8.71 -24.43 7.53
CA ASP A 50 -8.32 -24.00 8.87
C ASP A 50 -7.71 -22.58 8.86
N GLU A 51 -7.42 -22.04 10.05
CA GLU A 51 -6.86 -20.68 10.20
C GLU A 51 -5.52 -20.52 9.46
N GLU A 52 -4.68 -21.55 9.40
CA GLU A 52 -3.39 -21.51 8.69
C GLU A 52 -3.62 -21.43 7.17
N ASN A 53 -4.49 -22.28 6.63
CA ASN A 53 -4.85 -22.29 5.22
C ASN A 53 -5.53 -20.99 4.77
N VAL A 54 -6.39 -20.40 5.61
CA VAL A 54 -7.05 -19.10 5.33
C VAL A 54 -6.08 -17.92 5.48
N ALA A 55 -5.13 -18.00 6.40
CA ALA A 55 -4.09 -16.97 6.57
C ALA A 55 -3.10 -16.92 5.39
N HIS A 56 -2.97 -18.02 4.64
CA HIS A 56 -2.20 -18.05 3.40
C HIS A 56 -2.99 -17.46 2.23
N THR A 57 -2.70 -16.21 1.88
CA THR A 57 -3.37 -15.48 0.80
C THR A 57 -3.31 -16.19 -0.57
N THR A 58 -2.34 -17.08 -0.81
CA THR A 58 -2.26 -17.93 -2.02
C THR A 58 -3.39 -18.93 -2.17
N ASN A 59 -4.03 -19.27 -1.05
CA ASN A 59 -5.18 -20.15 -0.98
C ASN A 59 -6.49 -19.37 -1.10
N MET A 60 -6.45 -18.04 -1.21
CA MET A 60 -7.62 -17.19 -1.43
C MET A 60 -7.70 -16.79 -2.91
N ARG A 61 -8.91 -16.66 -3.43
CA ARG A 61 -9.21 -16.31 -4.83
C ARG A 61 -10.28 -15.24 -4.85
N VAL A 62 -10.07 -14.23 -5.67
CA VAL A 62 -11.13 -13.28 -6.03
C VAL A 62 -11.84 -13.85 -7.25
N VAL A 63 -13.15 -14.07 -7.13
CA VAL A 63 -13.99 -14.65 -8.18
C VAL A 63 -15.26 -13.83 -8.32
N ASP A 64 -15.92 -13.88 -9.48
CA ASP A 64 -17.25 -13.30 -9.62
C ASP A 64 -18.22 -14.06 -8.71
N PHE A 65 -19.11 -13.37 -8.01
CA PHE A 65 -20.08 -14.05 -7.15
C PHE A 65 -20.92 -15.08 -7.92
N ASN A 66 -21.24 -14.81 -9.19
CA ASN A 66 -21.96 -15.77 -10.04
C ASN A 66 -21.14 -17.04 -10.32
N GLN A 67 -19.80 -17.00 -10.30
CA GLN A 67 -19.00 -18.23 -10.41
C GLN A 67 -19.19 -19.14 -9.20
N VAL A 68 -19.45 -18.57 -8.02
CA VAL A 68 -19.79 -19.33 -6.81
C VAL A 68 -21.21 -19.89 -6.93
N VAL A 69 -22.15 -19.10 -7.46
CA VAL A 69 -23.54 -19.56 -7.72
C VAL A 69 -23.58 -20.69 -8.74
N ASP A 70 -22.74 -20.66 -9.78
CA ASP A 70 -22.64 -21.73 -10.77
C ASP A 70 -22.14 -23.04 -10.15
N LEU A 71 -21.27 -22.97 -9.14
CA LEU A 71 -20.79 -24.14 -8.38
C LEU A 71 -21.80 -24.62 -7.35
N GLU A 72 -22.53 -23.69 -6.71
CA GLU A 72 -23.47 -23.96 -5.63
C GLU A 72 -24.68 -23.01 -5.71
N PRO A 73 -25.75 -23.37 -6.47
CA PRO A 73 -26.84 -22.45 -6.80
C PRO A 73 -27.61 -21.88 -5.60
N ILE A 74 -27.65 -22.59 -4.46
CA ILE A 74 -28.33 -22.11 -3.25
C ILE A 74 -27.67 -20.85 -2.66
N VAL A 75 -26.40 -20.59 -2.98
CA VAL A 75 -25.66 -19.38 -2.56
C VAL A 75 -26.31 -18.09 -3.07
N ALA A 76 -27.04 -18.13 -4.19
CA ALA A 76 -27.76 -16.95 -4.68
C ALA A 76 -28.75 -16.38 -3.64
N SER A 77 -29.29 -17.22 -2.75
CA SER A 77 -30.25 -16.80 -1.72
C SER A 77 -29.66 -15.92 -0.62
N VAL A 78 -28.33 -15.93 -0.45
CA VAL A 78 -27.68 -15.10 0.57
C VAL A 78 -27.24 -13.74 0.05
N TYR A 79 -27.24 -13.50 -1.26
CA TYR A 79 -26.57 -12.33 -1.85
C TYR A 79 -26.90 -10.98 -1.17
N ASP A 80 -28.17 -10.73 -0.88
CA ASP A 80 -28.67 -9.48 -0.28
C ASP A 80 -28.63 -9.45 1.26
N GLN A 81 -28.15 -10.51 1.92
CA GLN A 81 -28.05 -10.58 3.38
C GLN A 81 -27.06 -9.54 3.93
N PRO A 82 -27.32 -8.91 5.08
CA PRO A 82 -26.56 -7.75 5.55
C PRO A 82 -25.09 -8.04 5.83
N VAL A 83 -24.27 -6.99 5.87
CA VAL A 83 -22.90 -7.09 6.39
C VAL A 83 -22.94 -7.54 7.85
N GLY A 84 -22.07 -8.48 8.22
CA GLY A 84 -22.08 -9.17 9.50
C GLY A 84 -22.83 -10.51 9.48
N SER A 85 -23.45 -10.88 8.36
CA SER A 85 -24.02 -12.22 8.18
C SER A 85 -22.94 -13.29 8.21
N ASP A 86 -23.26 -14.39 8.88
CA ASP A 86 -22.42 -15.57 9.02
C ASP A 86 -23.30 -16.82 8.90
N PHE A 87 -22.93 -17.70 7.96
CA PHE A 87 -23.78 -18.78 7.49
C PHE A 87 -22.99 -20.07 7.29
N GLU A 88 -23.66 -21.18 7.55
CA GLU A 88 -23.20 -22.54 7.31
C GLU A 88 -24.08 -23.24 6.27
N LEU A 89 -23.47 -23.85 5.26
CA LEU A 89 -24.15 -24.70 4.29
C LEU A 89 -24.12 -26.15 4.76
N VAL A 90 -25.27 -26.64 5.23
CA VAL A 90 -25.44 -28.00 5.75
C VAL A 90 -26.17 -28.90 4.76
N THR A 91 -25.84 -30.19 4.76
CA THR A 91 -26.62 -31.21 4.04
C THR A 91 -27.46 -31.96 5.07
N GLY A 92 -28.78 -31.91 4.96
CA GLY A 92 -29.70 -32.62 5.86
C GLY A 92 -29.70 -34.13 5.63
N GLU A 93 -30.35 -34.88 6.53
CA GLU A 93 -30.51 -36.34 6.41
C GLU A 93 -31.27 -36.77 5.15
N ASP A 94 -32.06 -35.86 4.59
CA ASP A 94 -32.79 -35.99 3.32
C ASP A 94 -31.94 -35.71 2.07
N GLY A 95 -30.64 -35.41 2.26
CA GLY A 95 -29.70 -35.06 1.20
C GLY A 95 -29.89 -33.65 0.64
N GLN A 96 -30.79 -32.85 1.20
CA GLN A 96 -31.03 -31.47 0.76
C GLN A 96 -30.01 -30.52 1.39
N ARG A 97 -29.45 -29.62 0.58
CA ARG A 97 -28.59 -28.53 1.05
C ARG A 97 -29.45 -27.40 1.63
N ARG A 98 -29.06 -26.88 2.79
CA ARG A 98 -29.72 -25.78 3.51
C ARG A 98 -28.66 -24.81 4.03
N ILE A 99 -28.96 -23.51 3.99
CA ILE A 99 -28.11 -22.48 4.60
C ILE A 99 -28.66 -22.15 5.97
N ILE A 100 -27.83 -22.25 7.01
CA ILE A 100 -28.16 -21.97 8.40
C ILE A 100 -27.43 -20.70 8.83
N ASP A 101 -28.15 -19.76 9.43
CA ASP A 101 -27.57 -18.62 10.15
C ASP A 101 -26.90 -19.09 11.43
N THR A 102 -25.59 -18.92 11.54
CA THR A 102 -24.81 -19.39 12.69
C THR A 102 -25.08 -18.57 13.94
N THR A 103 -25.59 -17.35 13.79
CA THR A 103 -25.97 -16.46 14.90
C THR A 103 -27.33 -16.84 15.47
N THR A 104 -28.30 -17.23 14.63
CA THR A 104 -29.67 -17.54 15.06
C THR A 104 -30.00 -19.03 15.12
N GLY A 105 -29.17 -19.88 14.50
CA GLY A 105 -29.38 -21.33 14.34
C GLY A 105 -30.53 -21.71 13.41
N ARG A 106 -31.02 -20.78 12.58
CA ARG A 106 -32.22 -20.97 11.73
C ARG A 106 -31.88 -21.01 10.23
N PRO A 107 -32.67 -21.73 9.41
CA PRO A 107 -32.51 -21.70 7.96
C PRO A 107 -32.78 -20.31 7.35
N VAL A 108 -31.94 -19.91 6.39
CA VAL A 108 -32.14 -18.68 5.61
C VAL A 108 -33.35 -18.85 4.69
N GLY A 109 -34.31 -17.93 4.77
CA GLY A 109 -35.50 -17.90 3.90
C GLY A 109 -36.79 -18.45 4.52
N GLU A 110 -36.77 -18.98 5.75
CA GLU A 110 -38.00 -19.28 6.49
C GLU A 110 -38.51 -18.04 7.23
N PRO A 111 -39.81 -17.70 7.16
CA PRO A 111 -40.35 -16.57 7.90
C PRO A 111 -40.17 -16.79 9.39
N ALA A 112 -39.68 -15.77 10.09
CA ALA A 112 -39.55 -15.79 11.54
C ALA A 112 -40.93 -16.02 12.17
N GLU A 113 -41.20 -17.25 12.63
CA GLU A 113 -42.30 -17.48 13.56
C GLU A 113 -42.02 -16.64 14.81
N ALA A 114 -42.99 -15.80 15.17
CA ALA A 114 -42.88 -14.72 16.14
C ALA A 114 -42.20 -15.20 17.44
N ALA A 115 -40.93 -14.85 17.60
CA ALA A 115 -40.19 -15.12 18.82
C ALA A 115 -40.72 -14.19 19.93
N VAL A 116 -41.31 -14.80 20.95
CA VAL A 116 -41.63 -14.17 22.23
C VAL A 116 -40.35 -13.59 22.83
N ALA A 117 -40.36 -12.29 23.09
CA ALA A 117 -39.23 -11.54 23.63
C ALA A 117 -38.84 -12.04 25.04
N PRO A 118 -37.55 -12.26 25.33
CA PRO A 118 -37.06 -12.28 26.69
C PRO A 118 -36.74 -10.85 27.15
N GLU A 119 -37.21 -10.58 28.36
CA GLU A 119 -37.17 -9.31 29.10
C GLU A 119 -35.72 -8.87 29.39
N ALA A 120 -35.40 -7.61 29.07
CA ALA A 120 -34.10 -7.00 29.33
C ALA A 120 -33.97 -6.61 30.80
N THR A 121 -33.04 -7.25 31.52
CA THR A 121 -32.60 -6.78 32.84
C THR A 121 -31.30 -5.98 32.73
N VAL A 122 -31.39 -4.69 33.02
CA VAL A 122 -30.28 -3.74 33.17
C VAL A 122 -29.73 -3.84 34.60
N PRO A 123 -28.41 -3.91 34.85
CA PRO A 123 -27.87 -3.59 36.17
C PRO A 123 -27.41 -2.13 36.26
N ALA A 124 -27.77 -1.53 37.39
CA ALA A 124 -27.63 -0.14 37.76
C ALA A 124 -26.19 0.29 38.13
N ALA A 125 -25.99 1.61 38.10
CA ALA A 125 -24.75 2.31 38.41
C ALA A 125 -24.56 2.65 39.92
N GLU A 126 -23.28 2.88 40.26
CA GLU A 126 -22.70 3.69 41.35
C GLU A 126 -22.65 3.16 42.80
N PRO A 127 -21.76 3.67 43.71
CA PRO A 127 -20.90 4.87 43.62
C PRO A 127 -19.42 4.74 44.10
N ALA A 128 -18.72 5.87 44.02
CA ALA A 128 -17.33 6.18 44.38
C ALA A 128 -16.92 6.06 45.87
N ALA A 129 -15.61 5.87 46.10
CA ALA A 129 -14.92 6.25 47.34
C ALA A 129 -13.45 6.62 47.08
N ALA A 130 -13.00 7.65 47.80
CA ALA A 130 -11.73 8.39 47.66
C ALA A 130 -10.53 7.73 48.38
N VAL A 131 -9.32 8.27 48.12
CA VAL A 131 -8.19 8.62 49.06
C VAL A 131 -6.88 8.61 48.24
N SER A 132 -6.27 9.76 47.89
CA SER A 132 -5.30 10.58 48.65
C SER A 132 -3.85 10.02 48.70
N GLN A 133 -2.93 10.77 48.08
CA GLN A 133 -1.63 11.26 48.61
C GLN A 133 -0.45 11.19 47.62
N ALA A 134 0.20 12.35 47.45
CA ALA A 134 1.56 12.52 46.94
C ALA A 134 2.60 11.99 47.96
N PRO A 135 3.88 11.93 47.59
CA PRO A 135 4.75 12.96 48.18
C PRO A 135 5.77 13.59 47.22
N GLU A 136 6.41 14.60 47.81
CA GLU A 136 7.22 15.70 47.30
C GLU A 136 8.60 15.36 46.72
N ALA A 137 9.11 16.40 46.05
CA ALA A 137 10.47 16.69 45.66
C ALA A 137 11.57 16.35 46.69
N GLY A 138 12.71 15.91 46.16
CA GLY A 138 14.02 15.94 46.81
C GLY A 138 15.05 16.63 45.90
N GLN A 139 15.77 17.59 46.46
CA GLN A 139 16.69 18.51 45.79
C GLN A 139 18.07 17.92 45.48
N ALA A 140 18.67 18.49 44.42
CA ALA A 140 20.08 18.83 44.20
C ALA A 140 21.17 17.74 44.14
N SER A 141 21.88 17.72 43.01
CA SER A 141 23.34 17.97 43.04
C SER A 141 23.82 18.65 41.76
N SER A 142 24.61 19.69 41.97
CA SER A 142 25.40 20.42 41.00
C SER A 142 26.60 19.59 40.54
N GLY A 143 26.80 19.52 39.22
CA GLY A 143 28.04 19.05 38.61
C GLY A 143 28.28 19.82 37.32
N THR A 144 29.05 20.91 37.42
CA THR A 144 29.80 21.44 36.29
C THR A 144 30.82 20.40 35.86
N ASP A 145 30.84 20.02 34.57
CA ASP A 145 32.07 20.09 33.79
C ASP A 145 31.90 19.69 32.32
N SER A 146 32.61 20.46 31.50
CA SER A 146 33.21 20.17 30.20
C SER A 146 32.31 19.87 29.00
N ALA A 147 32.34 20.85 28.09
CA ALA A 147 32.18 20.69 26.66
C ALA A 147 32.88 19.43 26.12
N ALA A 148 32.19 18.71 25.24
CA ALA A 148 32.79 17.78 24.30
C ALA A 148 32.12 17.98 22.94
N GLN A 149 32.91 18.52 22.02
CA GLN A 149 32.60 18.71 20.60
C GLN A 149 32.35 17.34 19.95
N GLY A 150 31.11 17.06 19.56
CA GLY A 150 30.77 15.91 18.72
C GLY A 150 30.92 16.28 17.24
N GLY A 151 31.95 15.75 16.60
CA GLY A 151 32.27 16.01 15.19
C GLY A 151 31.25 15.41 14.22
N TRP A 152 30.82 16.23 13.27
CA TRP A 152 29.98 15.85 12.14
C TRP A 152 30.83 15.11 11.11
N ASN A 153 30.63 13.79 10.95
CA ASN A 153 31.31 13.00 9.93
C ASN A 153 30.44 12.89 8.67
N ALA A 154 30.95 13.38 7.54
CA ALA A 154 30.44 13.08 6.21
C ALA A 154 31.64 12.92 5.26
N GLN A 155 31.67 11.82 4.49
CA GLN A 155 32.60 11.66 3.38
C GLN A 155 32.06 12.42 2.16
N ALA A 156 32.94 13.16 1.48
CA ALA A 156 32.58 14.08 0.40
C ALA A 156 32.27 13.35 -0.92
N ALA A 157 31.12 13.66 -1.52
CA ALA A 157 30.76 13.33 -2.90
C ALA A 157 31.05 14.55 -3.83
N PRO A 158 31.24 14.35 -5.14
CA PRO A 158 31.55 15.43 -6.07
C PRO A 158 30.35 16.39 -6.27
N ALA A 159 30.68 17.67 -6.53
CA ALA A 159 29.74 18.78 -6.54
C ALA A 159 28.66 18.69 -7.63
N ALA A 160 27.40 18.68 -7.19
CA ALA A 160 26.20 18.80 -8.02
C ALA A 160 26.07 20.23 -8.62
N PRO A 161 25.38 20.42 -9.76
CA PRO A 161 25.09 21.74 -10.32
C PRO A 161 24.32 22.62 -9.31
N ALA A 162 24.45 23.94 -9.45
CA ALA A 162 23.85 24.90 -8.52
C ALA A 162 22.32 24.74 -8.44
N ASN A 163 21.82 24.40 -7.24
CA ASN A 163 20.38 24.30 -6.96
C ASN A 163 19.68 25.64 -7.21
N ASP A 164 18.50 25.60 -7.84
CA ASP A 164 17.55 26.73 -7.88
C ASP A 164 16.59 26.56 -6.71
N PRO A 165 16.77 27.30 -5.59
CA PRO A 165 15.99 27.07 -4.38
C PRO A 165 14.48 27.31 -4.58
N ALA A 166 14.11 28.17 -5.53
CA ALA A 166 12.70 28.44 -5.82
C ALA A 166 12.04 27.27 -6.54
N ALA A 167 12.76 26.63 -7.47
CA ALA A 167 12.29 25.42 -8.15
C ALA A 167 12.19 24.24 -7.17
N ASP A 168 13.17 24.09 -6.27
CA ASP A 168 13.18 23.07 -5.21
C ASP A 168 11.97 23.24 -4.28
N ASP A 169 11.74 24.44 -3.76
CA ASP A 169 10.61 24.72 -2.88
C ASP A 169 9.25 24.50 -3.59
N ALA A 170 9.16 24.79 -4.89
CA ALA A 170 7.97 24.51 -5.69
C ALA A 170 7.73 22.99 -5.84
N ALA A 171 8.78 22.21 -6.14
CA ALA A 171 8.69 20.76 -6.26
C ALA A 171 8.29 20.09 -4.93
N VAL A 172 8.83 20.59 -3.82
CA VAL A 172 8.48 20.13 -2.46
C VAL A 172 7.04 20.46 -2.13
N THR A 173 6.59 21.68 -2.44
CA THR A 173 5.20 22.09 -2.23
C THR A 173 4.23 21.24 -3.04
N ALA A 174 4.55 20.97 -4.30
CA ALA A 174 3.75 20.10 -5.16
C ALA A 174 3.68 18.66 -4.62
N SER A 175 4.81 18.13 -4.11
CA SER A 175 4.89 16.80 -3.51
C SER A 175 4.12 16.70 -2.18
N ALA A 176 4.23 17.72 -1.35
CA ALA A 176 3.58 17.80 -0.04
C ALA A 176 2.05 17.73 -0.13
N ALA A 177 1.47 18.21 -1.23
CA ALA A 177 0.02 18.20 -1.45
C ALA A 177 -0.60 16.78 -1.42
N TRP A 178 0.17 15.75 -1.77
CA TRP A 178 -0.28 14.35 -1.78
C TRP A 178 0.45 13.47 -0.75
N LEU A 179 1.66 13.83 -0.31
CA LEU A 179 2.33 13.12 0.79
C LEU A 179 1.69 13.41 2.16
N ARG A 180 1.37 14.67 2.48
CA ARG A 180 0.84 15.04 3.81
C ARG A 180 -0.48 14.34 4.15
N PRO A 181 -1.46 14.22 3.23
CA PRO A 181 -2.66 13.42 3.50
C PRO A 181 -2.35 11.95 3.82
N ALA A 182 -1.36 11.35 3.15
CA ALA A 182 -0.96 9.96 3.43
C ALA A 182 -0.29 9.82 4.81
N VAL A 183 0.52 10.79 5.22
CA VAL A 183 1.08 10.86 6.57
C VAL A 183 -0.02 10.99 7.62
N GLN A 184 -1.00 11.87 7.39
CA GLN A 184 -2.16 12.03 8.28
C GLN A 184 -3.00 10.76 8.36
N ALA A 185 -3.16 10.03 7.26
CA ALA A 185 -3.87 8.76 7.23
C ALA A 185 -3.19 7.71 8.13
N VAL A 186 -1.85 7.60 8.09
CA VAL A 186 -1.09 6.72 8.99
C VAL A 186 -1.20 7.16 10.45
N MET A 187 -1.19 8.47 10.71
CA MET A 187 -1.36 8.97 12.08
C MET A 187 -2.76 8.66 12.65
N ALA A 188 -3.78 8.66 11.80
CA ALA A 188 -5.15 8.32 12.19
C ALA A 188 -5.36 6.80 12.31
N ASP A 189 -4.76 6.02 11.42
CA ASP A 189 -4.79 4.57 11.39
C ASP A 189 -3.38 4.01 11.05
N PRO A 190 -2.62 3.52 12.05
CA PRO A 190 -1.26 3.02 11.84
C PRO A 190 -1.23 1.59 11.26
N SER A 191 -2.26 1.18 10.53
CA SER A 191 -2.32 -0.13 9.89
C SER A 191 -1.21 -0.33 8.85
N PRO A 192 -0.76 -1.57 8.60
CA PRO A 192 0.20 -1.86 7.54
C PRO A 192 -0.25 -1.33 6.17
N ALA A 193 -1.56 -1.36 5.89
CA ALA A 193 -2.09 -0.83 4.64
C ALA A 193 -1.84 0.69 4.50
N GLN A 194 -2.14 1.47 5.54
CA GLN A 194 -1.87 2.92 5.52
C GLN A 194 -0.38 3.21 5.48
N ARG A 195 0.44 2.45 6.23
CA ARG A 195 1.90 2.61 6.21
C ARG A 195 2.46 2.36 4.81
N GLY A 196 2.02 1.29 4.15
CA GLY A 196 2.39 1.00 2.76
C GLY A 196 1.85 2.04 1.79
N SER A 197 0.67 2.61 2.07
CA SER A 197 0.09 3.75 1.34
C SER A 197 1.04 4.96 1.37
N MET A 198 1.41 5.38 2.57
CA MET A 198 2.32 6.51 2.80
C MET A 198 3.72 6.28 2.22
N LEU A 199 4.29 5.08 2.38
CA LEU A 199 5.63 4.78 1.86
C LEU A 199 5.73 4.91 0.34
N SER A 200 4.74 4.42 -0.43
CA SER A 200 4.81 4.62 -1.90
C SER A 200 4.60 6.07 -2.30
N GLU A 201 3.82 6.85 -1.54
CA GLU A 201 3.76 8.29 -1.79
C GLU A 201 5.10 8.96 -1.48
N PHE A 202 5.71 8.59 -0.36
CA PHE A 202 7.02 9.10 0.03
C PHE A 202 8.08 8.82 -1.03
N PHE A 203 8.09 7.63 -1.66
CA PHE A 203 9.06 7.30 -2.70
C PHE A 203 9.10 8.33 -3.83
N GLY A 204 7.95 8.82 -4.28
CA GLY A 204 7.88 9.82 -5.35
C GLY A 204 7.94 11.26 -4.88
N ALA A 205 7.79 11.52 -3.58
CA ALA A 205 7.72 12.87 -3.05
C ALA A 205 9.11 13.50 -3.00
N THR A 206 9.22 14.73 -3.48
CA THR A 206 10.40 15.56 -3.26
C THR A 206 10.32 16.19 -1.88
N VAL A 207 11.37 15.99 -1.08
CA VAL A 207 11.50 16.52 0.28
C VAL A 207 12.78 17.33 0.43
N LEU A 208 12.80 18.23 1.41
CA LEU A 208 13.98 19.03 1.76
C LEU A 208 14.75 18.36 2.89
N VAL A 209 16.05 18.24 2.71
CA VAL A 209 16.94 17.59 3.67
C VAL A 209 18.15 18.50 3.90
N PRO A 210 18.54 18.79 5.16
CA PRO A 210 19.83 19.42 5.44
C PRO A 210 20.94 18.61 4.76
N ALA A 211 21.89 19.27 4.12
CA ALA A 211 22.92 18.60 3.36
C ALA A 211 24.30 19.21 3.60
N ARG A 212 25.34 18.48 3.19
CA ARG A 212 26.70 18.98 3.14
C ARG A 212 27.47 18.29 2.02
N GLY A 213 27.92 19.07 1.02
CA GLY A 213 28.61 18.54 -0.14
C GLY A 213 27.73 17.56 -0.94
N GLY A 214 26.43 17.87 -1.05
CA GLY A 214 25.44 17.04 -1.75
C GLY A 214 24.93 15.82 -0.98
N ALA A 215 25.49 15.49 0.19
CA ALA A 215 25.05 14.37 1.01
C ALA A 215 24.03 14.80 2.07
N PRO A 216 22.93 14.03 2.30
CA PRO A 216 22.04 14.23 3.44
C PRO A 216 22.80 14.27 4.76
N LEU A 217 22.42 15.20 5.64
CA LEU A 217 23.02 15.41 6.95
C LEU A 217 22.02 15.02 8.04
N GLY A 218 22.42 14.10 8.92
CA GLY A 218 21.63 13.67 10.06
C GLY A 218 22.23 14.07 11.41
N PHE A 219 21.52 13.70 12.46
CA PHE A 219 21.96 13.87 13.85
C PHE A 219 21.97 12.52 14.57
N ALA A 220 22.84 12.39 15.56
CA ALA A 220 22.89 11.20 16.39
C ALA A 220 21.70 11.17 17.35
N HIS A 221 20.97 10.05 17.38
CA HIS A 221 19.89 9.80 18.32
C HIS A 221 19.90 8.33 18.76
N GLN A 222 19.93 8.08 20.07
CA GLN A 222 19.95 6.72 20.65
C GLN A 222 21.04 5.78 20.08
N GLY A 223 22.20 6.34 19.71
CA GLY A 223 23.31 5.57 19.14
C GLY A 223 23.20 5.30 17.63
N GLY A 224 22.14 5.76 16.97
CA GLY A 224 21.95 5.70 15.53
C GLY A 224 22.00 7.07 14.85
N LEU A 225 22.22 7.08 13.54
CA LEU A 225 22.12 8.29 12.72
C LEU A 225 20.66 8.46 12.25
N VAL A 226 20.09 9.64 12.45
CA VAL A 226 18.73 9.99 12.02
C VAL A 226 18.77 11.14 11.03
N ILE A 227 18.17 10.95 9.86
CA ILE A 227 18.11 11.96 8.80
C ILE A 227 16.75 12.68 8.86
N PRO A 228 16.70 13.99 9.11
CA PRO A 228 15.46 14.76 9.05
C PRO A 228 15.07 15.07 7.60
N ALA A 229 13.81 14.89 7.26
CA ALA A 229 13.23 15.27 5.98
C ALA A 229 12.07 16.22 6.19
N HIS A 230 11.87 17.18 5.28
CA HIS A 230 10.86 18.22 5.44
C HIS A 230 10.00 18.36 4.19
N THR A 231 8.68 18.45 4.39
CA THR A 231 7.69 18.71 3.35
C THR A 231 7.48 20.21 3.07
N SER A 232 8.24 21.09 3.74
CA SER A 232 8.25 22.53 3.46
C SER A 232 9.53 23.21 3.94
N ARG A 233 9.91 24.31 3.27
CA ARG A 233 11.01 25.19 3.72
C ARG A 233 10.75 25.72 5.13
N ALA A 234 9.53 26.18 5.40
CA ALA A 234 9.16 26.72 6.70
C ALA A 234 9.37 25.71 7.82
N GLY A 235 9.00 24.44 7.61
CA GLY A 235 9.23 23.36 8.57
C GLY A 235 10.71 23.08 8.82
N LEU A 236 11.53 23.08 7.75
CA LEU A 236 12.99 22.95 7.87
C LEU A 236 13.61 24.10 8.68
N VAL A 237 13.26 25.35 8.35
CA VAL A 237 13.78 26.54 9.05
C VAL A 237 13.35 26.54 10.52
N ALA A 238 12.10 26.18 10.81
CA ALA A 238 11.60 26.05 12.19
C ALA A 238 12.37 24.97 12.97
N TRP A 239 12.70 23.85 12.31
CA TRP A 239 13.50 22.78 12.90
C TRP A 239 14.94 23.19 13.18
N GLN A 240 15.60 23.84 12.23
CA GLN A 240 16.95 24.38 12.42
C GLN A 240 16.99 25.39 13.57
N ALA A 241 16.02 26.31 13.61
CA ALA A 241 15.91 27.31 14.68
C ALA A 241 15.73 26.65 16.05
N ARG A 242 14.90 25.60 16.16
CA ARG A 242 14.69 24.86 17.42
C ARG A 242 15.95 24.16 17.91
N LEU A 243 16.81 23.70 17.00
CA LEU A 243 18.09 23.07 17.32
C LEU A 243 19.26 24.06 17.47
N GLY A 244 19.02 25.36 17.27
CA GLY A 244 20.09 26.37 17.26
C GLY A 244 21.11 26.16 16.13
N GLN A 245 20.69 25.53 15.02
CA GLN A 245 21.54 25.29 13.86
C GLN A 245 21.43 26.47 12.88
N PRO A 246 22.55 26.98 12.34
CA PRO A 246 22.50 27.99 11.29
C PRO A 246 21.91 27.40 10.00
N GLU A 247 21.36 28.27 9.14
CA GLU A 247 20.98 27.87 7.79
C GLU A 247 22.21 27.29 7.06
N GLY A 248 22.01 26.12 6.48
CA GLY A 248 23.04 25.37 5.79
C GLY A 248 22.62 24.98 4.38
N GLU A 249 23.51 24.28 3.69
CA GLU A 249 23.17 23.66 2.42
C GLU A 249 21.94 22.78 2.58
N THR A 250 21.01 22.88 1.62
CA THR A 250 19.81 22.07 1.58
C THR A 250 19.75 21.33 0.25
N LEU A 251 19.32 20.09 0.31
CA LEU A 251 19.08 19.24 -0.83
C LEU A 251 17.58 18.99 -0.97
N ALA A 252 17.03 19.25 -2.16
CA ALA A 252 15.74 18.70 -2.57
C ALA A 252 16.00 17.33 -3.23
N ILE A 253 15.34 16.29 -2.72
CA ILE A 253 15.59 14.90 -3.12
C ILE A 253 14.30 14.09 -3.08
N ASN A 254 14.16 13.13 -3.99
CA ASN A 254 13.04 12.19 -3.97
C ASN A 254 13.17 11.23 -2.79
N GLY A 255 12.06 10.86 -2.16
CA GLY A 255 12.08 10.03 -0.96
C GLY A 255 12.77 8.68 -1.16
N ASP A 256 12.64 8.03 -2.32
CA ASP A 256 13.33 6.77 -2.58
C ASP A 256 14.87 6.92 -2.62
N GLU A 257 15.36 7.99 -3.25
CA GLU A 257 16.77 8.33 -3.31
C GLU A 257 17.30 8.75 -1.93
N LEU A 258 16.48 9.45 -1.15
CA LEU A 258 16.79 9.76 0.25
C LEU A 258 16.95 8.48 1.08
N LEU A 259 16.03 7.51 0.98
CA LEU A 259 16.16 6.25 1.70
C LEU A 259 17.41 5.48 1.28
N ARG A 260 17.73 5.46 -0.01
CA ARG A 260 18.97 4.85 -0.52
C ARG A 260 20.21 5.52 0.09
N ASN A 261 20.28 6.84 0.04
CA ASN A 261 21.40 7.59 0.58
C ASN A 261 21.51 7.45 2.11
N ALA A 262 20.38 7.47 2.81
CA ALA A 262 20.34 7.33 4.26
C ALA A 262 20.73 5.92 4.71
N PHE A 263 20.06 4.89 4.23
CA PHE A 263 20.19 3.54 4.77
C PHE A 263 21.33 2.75 4.12
N GLU A 264 21.51 2.86 2.81
CA GLU A 264 22.51 2.05 2.09
C GLU A 264 23.89 2.73 2.10
N ALA A 265 23.95 4.06 1.97
CA ALA A 265 25.21 4.79 1.89
C ALA A 265 25.72 5.35 3.23
N GLN A 266 24.83 5.65 4.17
CA GLN A 266 25.19 6.28 5.45
C GLN A 266 24.89 5.42 6.69
N ASP A 267 24.32 4.22 6.53
CA ASP A 267 23.93 3.33 7.64
C ASP A 267 23.04 4.06 8.67
N ALA A 268 22.18 4.96 8.19
CA ALA A 268 21.24 5.67 9.04
C ALA A 268 20.19 4.71 9.60
N SER A 269 19.83 4.88 10.86
CA SER A 269 18.82 4.05 11.52
C SER A 269 17.40 4.45 11.13
N ALA A 270 17.19 5.73 10.80
CA ALA A 270 15.88 6.23 10.40
C ALA A 270 15.95 7.52 9.57
N VAL A 271 14.91 7.75 8.79
CA VAL A 271 14.52 9.05 8.24
C VAL A 271 13.27 9.50 9.01
N VAL A 272 13.27 10.74 9.51
CA VAL A 272 12.11 11.33 10.20
C VAL A 272 11.55 12.46 9.38
N LEU A 273 10.31 12.28 8.91
CA LEU A 273 9.58 13.25 8.13
C LEU A 273 8.88 14.27 9.04
N ASP A 274 9.10 15.55 8.73
CA ASP A 274 8.66 16.73 9.47
C ASP A 274 8.83 16.57 11.00
N PRO A 275 10.06 16.50 11.54
CA PRO A 275 10.32 16.16 12.94
C PRO A 275 9.65 17.03 14.00
N ILE A 276 9.25 18.26 13.65
CA ILE A 276 8.49 19.17 14.55
C ILE A 276 6.97 19.01 14.37
N GLU A 277 6.51 18.67 13.17
CA GLU A 277 5.08 18.63 12.84
C GLU A 277 4.57 17.20 12.97
N ALA A 278 4.84 16.35 11.97
CA ALA A 278 4.35 14.98 11.94
C ALA A 278 5.19 14.02 12.80
N GLY A 279 6.51 14.22 12.85
CA GLY A 279 7.42 13.29 13.53
C GLY A 279 7.35 11.85 12.99
N MET A 280 7.03 11.68 11.70
CA MET A 280 6.80 10.36 11.12
C MET A 280 8.14 9.64 10.86
N GLU A 281 8.39 8.57 11.60
CA GLU A 281 9.62 7.78 11.49
C GLU A 281 9.50 6.65 10.46
N ILE A 282 10.44 6.64 9.52
CA ILE A 282 10.70 5.56 8.58
C ILE A 282 12.04 4.94 8.97
N ARG A 283 12.02 3.68 9.42
CA ARG A 283 13.20 3.00 9.96
C ARG A 283 13.88 2.16 8.89
N ALA A 284 15.19 1.96 9.03
CA ALA A 284 15.94 1.09 8.13
C ALA A 284 15.49 -0.38 8.22
N ASP A 285 14.95 -0.79 9.38
CA ASP A 285 14.39 -2.12 9.65
C ASP A 285 12.89 -2.25 9.33
N ASP A 286 12.29 -1.26 8.64
CA ASP A 286 10.88 -1.29 8.29
C ASP A 286 10.59 -2.50 7.37
N PRO A 287 9.72 -3.44 7.79
CA PRO A 287 9.45 -4.66 7.03
C PRO A 287 8.83 -4.37 5.66
N GLN A 288 8.21 -3.21 5.47
CA GLN A 288 7.63 -2.79 4.20
C GLN A 288 8.66 -2.17 3.25
N LEU A 289 9.86 -1.84 3.71
CA LEU A 289 10.89 -1.26 2.86
C LEU A 289 11.70 -2.31 2.12
N GLY A 290 12.04 -3.42 2.77
CA GLY A 290 12.65 -4.64 2.22
C GLY A 290 13.60 -4.49 1.02
N SER A 291 13.76 -5.55 0.22
CA SER A 291 14.40 -5.51 -1.10
C SER A 291 13.44 -5.02 -2.19
N LEU A 292 12.55 -4.07 -1.85
CA LEU A 292 11.51 -3.63 -2.77
C LEU A 292 12.08 -2.79 -3.90
N ALA A 293 11.76 -3.18 -5.14
CA ALA A 293 11.99 -2.34 -6.29
C ALA A 293 11.12 -1.07 -6.19
N ARG A 294 11.74 0.09 -6.38
CA ARG A 294 11.09 1.41 -6.30
C ARG A 294 11.78 2.39 -7.22
N ASN A 295 10.98 3.26 -7.82
CA ASN A 295 11.39 4.30 -8.75
C ASN A 295 10.60 5.58 -8.42
N GLY A 296 11.16 6.37 -7.51
CA GLY A 296 10.58 7.64 -7.09
C GLY A 296 10.50 8.65 -8.23
N LYS A 297 11.43 8.62 -9.19
CA LYS A 297 11.37 9.52 -10.35
C LYS A 297 10.13 9.25 -11.20
N LEU A 298 9.88 7.99 -11.54
CA LEU A 298 8.68 7.61 -12.30
C LEU A 298 7.40 7.94 -11.52
N LYS A 299 7.36 7.64 -10.22
CA LYS A 299 6.21 7.98 -9.35
C LYS A 299 5.94 9.49 -9.35
N SER A 300 6.98 10.31 -9.21
CA SER A 300 6.90 11.78 -9.23
C SER A 300 6.34 12.30 -10.56
N LEU A 301 6.80 11.75 -11.69
CA LEU A 301 6.31 12.12 -13.02
C LEU A 301 4.85 11.74 -13.22
N VAL A 302 4.43 10.54 -12.81
CA VAL A 302 3.01 10.12 -12.84
C VAL A 302 2.16 11.07 -12.00
N ARG A 303 2.62 11.42 -10.79
CA ARG A 303 1.93 12.34 -9.87
C ARG A 303 1.80 13.77 -10.42
N SER A 304 2.73 14.21 -11.27
CA SER A 304 2.65 15.51 -11.92
C SER A 304 1.49 15.62 -12.92
N GLY A 305 0.99 14.48 -13.42
CA GLY A 305 0.01 14.43 -14.52
C GLY A 305 0.58 14.85 -15.87
N ASP A 306 1.88 15.20 -15.96
CA ASP A 306 2.53 15.54 -17.22
C ASP A 306 2.86 14.28 -18.02
N ARG A 307 1.89 13.91 -18.85
CA ARG A 307 2.00 12.77 -19.78
C ARG A 307 3.23 12.84 -20.67
N GLN A 308 3.62 14.04 -21.13
CA GLN A 308 4.79 14.18 -22.00
C GLN A 308 6.07 13.95 -21.21
N ALA A 309 6.14 14.42 -19.97
CA ALA A 309 7.29 14.15 -19.10
C ALA A 309 7.43 12.66 -18.76
N VAL A 310 6.31 11.95 -18.54
CA VAL A 310 6.32 10.49 -18.40
C VAL A 310 6.85 9.83 -19.68
N LEU A 311 6.34 10.21 -20.85
CA LEU A 311 6.77 9.65 -22.14
C LEU A 311 8.27 9.88 -22.41
N ASN A 312 8.76 11.09 -22.13
CA ASN A 312 10.17 11.44 -22.24
C ASN A 312 11.04 10.57 -21.30
N TYR A 313 10.56 10.29 -20.09
CA TYR A 313 11.24 9.37 -19.19
C TYR A 313 11.26 7.94 -19.75
N LEU A 314 10.14 7.47 -20.31
CA LEU A 314 10.03 6.10 -20.84
C LEU A 314 11.02 5.80 -21.96
N VAL A 315 11.39 6.82 -22.76
CA VAL A 315 12.38 6.72 -23.84
C VAL A 315 13.80 7.08 -23.43
N SER A 316 14.01 7.53 -22.19
CA SER A 316 15.35 7.95 -21.73
C SER A 316 16.25 6.76 -21.40
N ASP A 317 17.56 7.00 -21.53
CA ASP A 317 18.58 6.02 -21.20
C ASP A 317 18.61 5.74 -19.68
N GLY A 318 18.73 4.47 -19.32
CA GLY A 318 18.76 4.05 -17.91
C GLY A 318 17.42 4.15 -17.20
N ALA A 319 16.34 4.51 -17.90
CA ALA A 319 14.99 4.43 -17.36
C ALA A 319 14.64 2.99 -16.99
N TYR A 320 13.88 2.83 -15.92
CA TYR A 320 13.42 1.53 -15.45
C TYR A 320 12.03 1.66 -14.83
N GLY A 321 11.40 0.53 -14.55
CA GLY A 321 10.22 0.49 -13.70
C GLY A 321 10.17 -0.85 -12.97
N VAL A 322 9.00 -1.11 -12.40
CA VAL A 322 8.68 -2.36 -11.73
C VAL A 322 7.62 -3.06 -12.55
N TYR A 323 7.75 -4.37 -12.71
CA TYR A 323 6.75 -5.17 -13.39
C TYR A 323 6.33 -6.33 -12.50
N LEU A 324 5.12 -6.80 -12.77
CA LEU A 324 4.54 -7.97 -12.14
C LEU A 324 4.97 -9.23 -12.91
N TYR A 325 5.35 -10.27 -12.18
CA TYR A 325 5.61 -11.59 -12.72
C TYR A 325 5.03 -12.68 -11.82
N ARG A 326 4.94 -13.91 -12.35
CA ARG A 326 4.72 -15.11 -11.54
C ARG A 326 6.02 -15.90 -11.45
N ALA A 327 6.55 -16.03 -10.25
CA ALA A 327 7.67 -16.91 -9.99
C ALA A 327 7.20 -18.38 -10.00
N GLN A 328 7.80 -19.22 -10.83
CA GLN A 328 7.70 -20.68 -10.70
C GLN A 328 9.09 -21.25 -10.43
N PRO A 329 9.25 -22.21 -9.50
CA PRO A 329 10.55 -22.83 -9.23
C PRO A 329 11.18 -23.39 -10.52
N GLY A 330 12.38 -22.92 -10.85
CA GLY A 330 13.15 -23.39 -12.01
C GLY A 330 12.72 -22.83 -13.38
N GLN A 331 11.76 -21.92 -13.44
CA GLN A 331 11.42 -21.19 -14.68
C GLN A 331 11.95 -19.76 -14.67
N GLN A 332 12.27 -19.25 -15.86
CA GLN A 332 12.62 -17.86 -16.06
C GLN A 332 11.38 -16.98 -15.78
N ALA A 333 11.54 -15.95 -14.96
CA ALA A 333 10.48 -15.00 -14.67
C ALA A 333 10.14 -14.19 -15.93
N PHE A 334 8.87 -14.22 -16.34
CA PHE A 334 8.37 -13.41 -17.45
C PHE A 334 7.35 -12.40 -16.94
N PRO A 335 7.31 -11.19 -17.51
CA PRO A 335 6.28 -10.22 -17.20
C PRO A 335 4.89 -10.78 -17.46
N LEU A 336 3.99 -10.57 -16.51
CA LEU A 336 2.58 -10.83 -16.71
C LEU A 336 1.99 -9.73 -17.59
N LEU A 337 1.43 -10.15 -18.72
CA LEU A 337 0.62 -9.28 -19.56
C LEU A 337 -0.79 -9.23 -19.00
N VAL A 338 -1.36 -8.04 -18.95
CA VAL A 338 -2.75 -7.81 -18.52
C VAL A 338 -3.61 -7.65 -19.76
N THR A 339 -4.87 -8.09 -19.69
CA THR A 339 -5.84 -7.89 -20.77
C THR A 339 -6.76 -6.75 -20.39
N ARG A 340 -6.96 -5.78 -21.30
CA ARG A 340 -7.83 -4.64 -21.09
C ARG A 340 -9.29 -5.07 -20.93
N GLN A 341 -9.95 -4.54 -19.90
CA GLN A 341 -11.38 -4.72 -19.68
C GLN A 341 -12.18 -4.05 -20.81
N GLY A 342 -13.07 -4.80 -21.46
CA GLY A 342 -14.00 -4.29 -22.49
C GLY A 342 -13.48 -4.28 -23.94
N GLY A 343 -12.17 -4.50 -24.18
CA GLY A 343 -11.57 -4.47 -25.52
C GLY A 343 -10.78 -5.74 -25.91
N GLY A 344 -10.32 -6.53 -24.94
CA GLY A 344 -9.52 -7.75 -25.20
C GLY A 344 -8.08 -7.49 -25.66
N GLU A 345 -7.69 -6.23 -25.81
CA GLU A 345 -6.32 -5.83 -26.17
C GLU A 345 -5.36 -6.14 -25.01
N ARG A 346 -4.12 -6.47 -25.34
CA ARG A 346 -3.07 -6.74 -24.35
C ARG A 346 -2.38 -5.45 -23.94
N GLU A 347 -2.05 -5.35 -22.65
CA GLU A 347 -1.28 -4.26 -22.09
C GLU A 347 -0.13 -4.77 -21.22
N PHE A 348 0.95 -3.99 -21.21
CA PHE A 348 2.05 -4.17 -20.28
C PHE A 348 1.87 -3.19 -19.12
N ALA A 349 1.68 -3.73 -17.91
CA ALA A 349 1.59 -2.93 -16.70
C ALA A 349 3.00 -2.65 -16.15
N LEU A 350 3.37 -1.38 -16.13
CA LEU A 350 4.60 -0.88 -15.53
C LEU A 350 4.24 -0.10 -14.27
N PHE A 351 4.89 -0.41 -13.16
CA PHE A 351 4.67 0.23 -11.88
C PHE A 351 5.90 1.05 -11.49
N SER A 352 5.70 2.08 -10.69
CA SER A 352 6.77 2.86 -10.09
C SER A 352 7.33 2.20 -8.84
N SER A 353 6.61 1.30 -8.18
CA SER A 353 7.13 0.54 -7.05
C SER A 353 6.48 -0.84 -6.88
N ALA A 354 7.16 -1.74 -6.18
CA ALA A 354 6.59 -3.02 -5.76
C ALA A 354 5.42 -2.83 -4.78
N LEU A 355 5.39 -1.73 -4.02
CA LEU A 355 4.23 -1.41 -3.18
C LEU A 355 2.98 -1.13 -4.02
N GLU A 356 3.11 -0.51 -5.19
CA GLU A 356 1.96 -0.41 -6.10
C GLU A 356 1.47 -1.78 -6.52
N VAL A 357 2.39 -2.68 -6.91
CA VAL A 357 2.03 -4.06 -7.27
C VAL A 357 1.26 -4.75 -6.14
N PHE A 358 1.79 -4.72 -4.91
CA PHE A 358 1.18 -5.42 -3.78
C PHE A 358 -0.13 -4.80 -3.28
N ARG A 359 -0.38 -3.51 -3.53
CA ARG A 359 -1.68 -2.89 -3.27
C ARG A 359 -2.78 -3.47 -4.15
N TYR A 360 -2.47 -3.80 -5.40
CA TYR A 360 -3.44 -4.35 -6.35
C TYR A 360 -3.46 -5.87 -6.36
N GLN A 361 -2.32 -6.51 -6.09
CA GLN A 361 -2.15 -7.96 -6.15
C GLN A 361 -1.25 -8.46 -5.02
N GLY A 362 -1.88 -8.88 -3.92
CA GLY A 362 -1.18 -9.41 -2.74
C GLY A 362 -0.49 -10.76 -2.95
N ASP A 363 -0.74 -11.46 -4.05
CA ASP A 363 -0.08 -12.73 -4.45
C ASP A 363 0.91 -12.57 -5.61
N GLY A 364 1.07 -11.33 -6.13
CA GLY A 364 1.98 -11.03 -7.23
C GLY A 364 3.45 -11.07 -6.81
N SER A 365 4.35 -11.37 -7.74
CA SER A 365 5.78 -11.10 -7.55
C SER A 365 6.17 -9.86 -8.34
N ALA A 366 7.05 -9.02 -7.81
CA ALA A 366 7.46 -7.78 -8.45
C ALA A 366 8.98 -7.74 -8.64
N ALA A 367 9.43 -7.31 -9.81
CA ALA A 367 10.85 -7.14 -10.11
C ALA A 367 11.10 -5.85 -10.87
N GLN A 368 12.32 -5.34 -10.79
CA GLN A 368 12.76 -4.21 -11.60
C GLN A 368 12.96 -4.67 -13.06
N VAL A 369 12.58 -3.82 -14.01
CA VAL A 369 12.85 -3.99 -15.44
C VAL A 369 13.41 -2.70 -16.02
N GLY A 370 14.53 -2.80 -16.74
CA GLY A 370 15.05 -1.69 -17.53
C GLY A 370 14.17 -1.43 -18.75
N LEU A 371 13.90 -0.18 -19.07
CA LEU A 371 13.04 0.15 -20.20
C LEU A 371 13.70 -0.14 -21.54
N ASP A 372 15.03 -0.23 -21.61
CA ASP A 372 15.73 -0.77 -22.79
C ASP A 372 15.20 -2.17 -23.16
N TRP A 373 15.01 -3.03 -22.16
CA TRP A 373 14.46 -4.36 -22.36
C TRP A 373 12.98 -4.29 -22.77
N VAL A 374 12.18 -3.44 -22.12
CA VAL A 374 10.75 -3.28 -22.46
C VAL A 374 10.61 -2.79 -23.90
N ARG A 375 11.37 -1.77 -24.31
CA ARG A 375 11.38 -1.21 -25.66
C ARG A 375 11.72 -2.25 -26.72
N ALA A 376 12.63 -3.17 -26.41
CA ALA A 376 13.04 -4.26 -27.31
C ALA A 376 12.04 -5.44 -27.37
N ASN A 377 11.22 -5.66 -26.33
CA ASN A 377 10.40 -6.88 -26.19
C ASN A 377 8.88 -6.64 -26.18
N LEU A 378 8.42 -5.38 -26.06
CA LEU A 378 7.00 -5.05 -26.11
C LEU A 378 6.45 -5.29 -27.52
N ALA A 379 5.35 -6.04 -27.66
CA ALA A 379 4.76 -6.33 -28.99
C ALA A 379 4.20 -5.06 -29.65
N GLU A 380 4.26 -4.95 -30.98
CA GLU A 380 3.87 -3.74 -31.75
C GLU A 380 2.43 -3.27 -31.53
N ASP A 381 1.54 -4.18 -31.18
CA ASP A 381 0.12 -3.94 -30.94
C ASP A 381 -0.21 -3.65 -29.46
N MET A 382 0.79 -3.61 -28.58
CA MET A 382 0.58 -3.61 -27.14
C MET A 382 0.59 -2.21 -26.53
N TYR A 383 -0.37 -1.96 -25.64
CA TYR A 383 -0.41 -0.74 -24.81
C TYR A 383 0.61 -0.82 -23.67
N LEU A 384 1.09 0.34 -23.22
CA LEU A 384 1.90 0.47 -22.00
C LEU A 384 1.13 1.28 -20.97
N CYS A 385 0.83 0.68 -19.82
CA CYS A 385 0.09 1.31 -18.73
C CYS A 385 1.03 1.54 -17.55
N VAL A 386 1.23 2.81 -17.19
CA VAL A 386 2.08 3.21 -16.07
C VAL A 386 1.22 3.47 -14.83
N ASP A 387 1.56 2.79 -13.73
CA ASP A 387 0.88 2.82 -12.44
C ASP A 387 -0.65 2.61 -12.54
N PRO A 388 -1.10 1.52 -13.20
CA PRO A 388 -2.52 1.21 -13.28
C PRO A 388 -3.16 1.16 -11.88
N GLY A 389 -4.23 1.94 -11.69
CA GLY A 389 -4.99 1.98 -10.44
C GLY A 389 -4.43 2.90 -9.35
N ALA A 390 -3.23 3.49 -9.51
CA ALA A 390 -2.65 4.37 -8.51
C ALA A 390 -3.59 5.55 -8.18
N ALA A 391 -3.68 5.92 -6.90
CA ALA A 391 -4.36 7.14 -6.51
C ALA A 391 -3.76 8.31 -7.31
N GLY A 392 -4.57 9.12 -8.01
CA GLY A 392 -4.08 10.18 -8.91
C GLY A 392 -4.12 9.84 -10.41
N GLY A 393 -4.52 8.61 -10.78
CA GLY A 393 -4.70 8.19 -12.16
C GLY A 393 -3.51 7.39 -12.71
N PHE A 394 -3.79 6.57 -13.71
CA PHE A 394 -2.76 5.84 -14.45
C PHE A 394 -2.52 6.49 -15.81
N THR A 395 -1.31 6.33 -16.33
CA THR A 395 -0.95 6.88 -17.65
C THR A 395 -0.83 5.76 -18.65
N GLU A 396 -1.79 5.68 -19.56
CA GLU A 396 -1.82 4.68 -20.63
C GLU A 396 -1.28 5.24 -21.92
N PHE A 397 -0.36 4.55 -22.60
CA PHE A 397 0.17 4.94 -23.91
C PHE A 397 -0.25 3.94 -24.97
N SER A 398 -0.87 4.44 -26.05
CA SER A 398 -1.21 3.61 -27.20
C SER A 398 0.02 3.21 -28.03
N PRO A 399 -0.06 2.11 -28.80
CA PRO A 399 1.01 1.74 -29.72
C PRO A 399 1.44 2.86 -30.67
N ALA A 400 0.48 3.64 -31.17
CA ALA A 400 0.76 4.74 -32.09
C ALA A 400 1.53 5.89 -31.41
N GLU A 401 1.19 6.21 -30.16
CA GLU A 401 1.91 7.23 -29.38
C GLU A 401 3.33 6.78 -29.04
N LEU A 402 3.50 5.53 -28.60
CA LEU A 402 4.82 4.95 -28.33
C LEU A 402 5.69 4.96 -29.59
N ALA A 403 5.12 4.61 -30.75
CA ALA A 403 5.83 4.67 -32.02
C ALA A 403 6.23 6.11 -32.38
N ALA A 404 5.32 7.09 -32.24
CA ALA A 404 5.60 8.50 -32.52
C ALA A 404 6.70 9.08 -31.61
N ALA A 405 6.81 8.58 -30.38
CA ALA A 405 7.84 8.97 -29.42
C ALA A 405 9.21 8.31 -29.65
N GLY A 406 9.33 7.40 -30.62
CA GLY A 406 10.55 6.61 -30.81
C GLY A 406 10.80 5.60 -29.68
N PHE A 407 9.73 5.12 -29.02
CA PHE A 407 9.86 4.14 -27.94
C PHE A 407 10.48 2.83 -28.40
N ARG A 408 10.42 2.47 -29.68
CA ARG A 408 11.13 1.30 -30.19
C ARG A 408 12.41 1.78 -30.86
N THR A 409 13.55 1.36 -30.33
CA THR A 409 14.81 1.41 -31.08
C THR A 409 14.77 0.34 -32.15
N ALA A 410 14.91 0.75 -33.41
CA ALA A 410 14.90 -0.12 -34.59
C ALA A 410 16.06 -1.13 -34.61
#